data_AF-A0A1I6MLM1-F1
#
_entry.id   AF-A0A1I6MLM1-F1
#
_cell.length_a   1.000
_cell.length_b   1.000
_cell.length_c   1.000
_cell.angle_alpha   90.00
_cell.angle_beta   90.00
_cell.angle_gamma   90.00
#
_symmetry.space_group_name_H-M   'P 1'
#
loop_
_entity.id
_entity.type
_entity.pdbx_description
1 polymer ?
#
loop_
_entity_poly.entity_id
_entity_poly.type
_entity_poly.pdbx_seq_one_letter_code
_entity_poly.pdbx_strand_id
1 'polypeptide(L)'
;MSTIESFRISIGFTQPPSGAVNVLRGKPVEGQGGRWVPCVMQVEDGVYCPSLFQVGPGQKQVCAIDMSQQCIHDALMAATALARCAAK
;
A
#
# COMPACT_ATOMS: atom_id res chain seq x y z
N MET A 1 14.39 21.84 -9.25
CA MET A 1 13.42 20.76 -9.56
C MET A 1 13.08 20.05 -8.26
N SER A 2 11.79 19.87 -8.02
CA SER A 2 11.14 19.88 -6.71
C SER A 2 11.63 18.89 -5.66
N THR A 3 11.74 19.44 -4.44
CA THR A 3 11.81 18.82 -3.13
C THR A 3 10.85 17.63 -3.00
N ILE A 4 11.39 16.42 -2.84
CA ILE A 4 10.61 15.32 -2.27
C ILE A 4 10.53 15.64 -0.79
N GLU A 5 9.43 16.29 -0.38
CA GLU A 5 9.11 16.46 1.04
C GLU A 5 9.14 15.09 1.70
N SER A 6 9.86 15.03 2.81
CA SER A 6 9.90 13.92 3.73
C SER A 6 8.49 13.69 4.29
N PHE A 7 7.67 12.92 3.56
CA PHE A 7 6.37 12.45 4.01
C PHE A 7 6.62 11.60 5.26
N ARG A 8 6.47 12.21 6.46
CA ARG A 8 6.17 11.48 7.67
C ARG A 8 4.81 10.84 7.43
N ILE A 9 4.84 9.61 6.95
CA ILE A 9 3.68 8.75 6.80
C ILE A 9 3.22 8.41 8.22
N SER A 10 2.44 9.31 8.82
CA SER A 10 1.53 8.98 9.92
C SER A 10 0.26 8.37 9.33
N ILE A 11 0.39 7.46 8.36
CA ILE A 11 -0.74 6.71 7.83
C ILE A 11 -1.03 5.62 8.84
N GLY A 12 -2.26 5.60 9.36
CA GLY A 12 -2.76 4.53 10.19
C GLY A 12 -2.80 3.26 9.36
N PHE A 13 -1.73 2.47 9.41
CA PHE A 13 -1.71 1.15 8.81
C PHE A 13 -2.51 0.20 9.69
N THR A 14 -3.71 -0.14 9.24
CA THR A 14 -4.56 -1.11 9.93
C THR A 14 -4.47 -2.46 9.24
N GLN A 15 -4.94 -3.49 9.92
CA GLN A 15 -5.27 -4.74 9.26
C GLN A 15 -6.38 -4.49 8.22
N PRO A 16 -6.46 -5.33 7.17
CA PRO A 16 -7.58 -5.29 6.23
C PRO A 16 -8.94 -5.30 6.96
N PRO A 17 -9.91 -4.46 6.53
CA PRO A 17 -11.28 -4.60 6.99
C PRO A 17 -11.81 -6.00 6.73
N SER A 18 -12.74 -6.46 7.57
CA SER A 18 -13.45 -7.71 7.30
C SER A 18 -14.17 -7.64 5.96
N GLY A 19 -14.04 -8.66 5.12
CA GLY A 19 -14.61 -8.71 3.77
C GLY A 19 -13.78 -8.01 2.69
N ALA A 20 -12.70 -7.31 3.04
CA ALA A 20 -11.83 -6.70 2.04
C ALA A 20 -11.04 -7.78 1.26
N VAL A 21 -10.93 -7.62 -0.05
CA VAL A 21 -10.24 -8.57 -0.94
C VAL A 21 -9.12 -7.91 -1.73
N ASN A 22 -7.99 -8.61 -1.92
CA ASN A 22 -6.93 -8.13 -2.79
C ASN A 22 -7.38 -8.24 -4.25
N VAL A 23 -7.52 -7.11 -4.94
CA VAL A 23 -7.97 -7.04 -6.34
C VAL A 23 -6.85 -6.78 -7.33
N LEU A 24 -5.73 -6.21 -6.87
CA LEU A 24 -4.59 -5.92 -7.74
C LEU A 24 -3.27 -5.98 -6.96
N ARG A 25 -2.21 -6.45 -7.62
CA ARG A 25 -0.84 -6.46 -7.08
C ARG A 25 0.09 -5.80 -8.08
N GLY A 26 0.96 -4.92 -7.57
CA GLY A 26 2.02 -4.30 -8.34
C GLY A 26 3.32 -5.08 -8.28
N LYS A 27 4.36 -4.50 -8.87
CA LYS A 27 5.70 -5.07 -8.86
C LYS A 27 6.34 -4.94 -7.47
N PRO A 28 7.00 -5.99 -6.94
CA PRO A 28 7.73 -5.90 -5.69
C PRO A 28 8.78 -4.78 -5.73
N VAL A 29 8.93 -4.09 -4.60
CA VAL A 29 9.96 -3.08 -4.36
C VAL A 29 10.88 -3.61 -3.26
N GLU A 30 12.18 -3.62 -3.54
CA GLU A 30 13.22 -4.11 -2.64
C GLU A 30 14.15 -2.98 -2.23
N GLY A 31 14.56 -2.99 -0.97
CA GLY A 31 15.58 -2.09 -0.44
C GLY A 31 15.97 -2.46 0.99
N GLN A 32 16.68 -1.57 1.69
CA GLN A 32 17.21 -1.85 3.03
C GLN A 32 16.09 -2.08 4.06
N GLY A 33 14.94 -1.42 3.88
CA GLY A 33 13.73 -1.67 4.66
C GLY A 33 12.99 -2.98 4.34
N GLY A 34 13.55 -3.82 3.46
CA GLY A 34 13.04 -5.13 3.09
C GLY A 34 12.34 -5.15 1.72
N ARG A 35 11.59 -6.23 1.47
CA ARG A 35 10.85 -6.46 0.23
C ARG A 35 9.36 -6.24 0.46
N TRP A 36 8.79 -5.29 -0.27
CA TRP A 36 7.40 -4.86 -0.14
C TRP A 36 6.67 -5.03 -1.47
N VAL A 37 5.52 -5.68 -1.46
CA VAL A 37 4.65 -5.80 -2.63
C VAL A 37 3.50 -4.82 -2.48
N PRO A 38 3.39 -3.78 -3.33
CA PRO A 38 2.22 -2.93 -3.35
C PRO A 38 1.02 -3.73 -3.84
N CYS A 39 -0.11 -3.58 -3.15
CA CYS A 39 -1.37 -4.21 -3.51
C CYS A 39 -2.53 -3.23 -3.31
N VAL A 40 -3.66 -3.56 -3.92
CA VAL A 40 -4.90 -2.81 -3.81
C VAL A 40 -5.96 -3.74 -3.24
N MET A 41 -6.61 -3.28 -2.19
CA MET A 41 -7.72 -3.95 -1.54
C MET A 41 -9.02 -3.29 -1.97
N GLN A 42 -10.00 -4.06 -2.39
CA GLN A 42 -11.36 -3.58 -2.50
C GLN A 42 -12.03 -3.76 -1.14
N VAL A 43 -12.52 -2.67 -0.55
CA VAL A 43 -13.18 -2.68 0.76
C VAL A 43 -14.69 -2.61 0.63
N GLU A 44 -15.18 -1.96 -0.41
CA GLU A 44 -16.59 -1.86 -0.81
C GLU A 44 -16.67 -1.80 -2.34
N ASP A 45 -17.88 -1.87 -2.90
CA ASP A 45 -18.03 -1.82 -4.35
C ASP A 45 -17.52 -0.50 -4.93
N GLY A 46 -16.59 -0.58 -5.88
CA GLY A 46 -15.91 0.59 -6.45
C GLY A 46 -14.97 1.36 -5.51
N VAL A 47 -14.71 0.89 -4.28
CA VAL A 47 -13.82 1.56 -3.31
C VAL A 47 -12.56 0.73 -3.06
N TYR A 48 -11.42 1.34 -3.35
CA TYR A 48 -10.11 0.70 -3.36
C TYR A 48 -9.15 1.37 -2.38
N CYS A 49 -8.54 0.59 -1.50
CA CYS A 49 -7.53 1.05 -0.56
C CYS A 49 -6.14 0.59 -0.99
N PRO A 50 -5.13 1.48 -0.97
CA PRO A 50 -3.74 1.06 -1.11
C PRO A 50 -3.32 0.21 0.08
N SER A 51 -2.58 -0.86 -0.20
CA SER A 51 -2.05 -1.76 0.81
C SER A 51 -0.64 -2.21 0.45
N LEU A 52 0.12 -2.65 1.45
CA LEU A 52 1.44 -3.23 1.28
C LEU A 52 1.47 -4.62 1.87
N PHE A 53 2.16 -5.52 1.18
CA PHE A 53 2.46 -6.86 1.67
C PHE A 53 3.97 -6.99 1.90
N GLN A 54 4.39 -7.19 3.15
CA GLN A 54 5.79 -7.43 3.48
C GLN A 54 6.16 -8.89 3.17
N VAL A 55 7.20 -9.09 2.37
CA VAL A 55 7.73 -10.41 2.05
C VAL A 55 8.84 -10.74 3.05
N GLY A 56 8.61 -11.75 3.89
CA GLY A 56 9.58 -12.20 4.89
C GLY A 56 8.95 -13.06 6.00
N PRO A 57 9.75 -13.54 6.97
CA PRO A 57 9.22 -14.27 8.12
C PRO A 57 8.26 -13.38 8.91
N GLY A 58 7.02 -13.83 9.09
CA GLY A 58 5.96 -13.07 9.78
C GLY A 58 5.02 -12.27 8.89
N GLN A 59 5.12 -12.38 7.55
CA GLN A 59 4.22 -11.85 6.50
C GLN A 59 3.08 -10.98 7.01
N LYS A 60 3.19 -9.65 6.86
CA LYS A 60 2.14 -8.71 7.24
C LYS A 60 1.61 -7.97 6.04
N GLN A 61 0.28 -7.95 5.91
CA GLN A 61 -0.40 -7.02 5.04
C GLN A 61 -0.87 -5.82 5.87
N VAL A 62 -0.55 -4.63 5.38
CA VAL A 62 -0.97 -3.37 6.00
C VAL A 62 -1.80 -2.57 5.00
N CYS A 63 -2.90 -1.98 5.44
CA CYS A 63 -3.81 -1.22 4.59
C CYS A 63 -3.83 0.25 5.03
N ALA A 64 -3.80 1.15 4.06
CA ALA A 64 -3.96 2.58 4.26
C ALA A 64 -5.41 2.96 3.93
N ILE A 65 -6.34 2.63 4.85
CA ILE A 65 -7.78 2.83 4.66
C ILE A 65 -8.12 4.31 4.43
N ASP A 66 -7.41 5.21 5.11
CA ASP A 66 -7.59 6.67 4.99
C ASP A 66 -7.26 7.21 3.58
N MET A 67 -6.68 6.38 2.70
CA MET A 67 -6.31 6.74 1.34
C MET A 67 -7.19 6.04 0.29
N SER A 68 -8.43 5.67 0.65
CA SER A 68 -9.35 5.04 -0.29
C SER A 68 -9.56 5.88 -1.56
N GLN A 69 -9.64 5.19 -2.69
CA GLN A 69 -9.79 5.76 -4.03
C GLN A 69 -10.95 5.08 -4.75
N GLN A 70 -11.58 5.78 -5.68
CA GLN A 70 -12.59 5.21 -6.58
C GLN A 70 -11.96 4.55 -7.82
N CYS A 71 -10.65 4.73 -8.02
CA CYS A 71 -9.90 4.20 -9.15
C CYS A 71 -8.84 3.21 -8.68
N ILE A 72 -8.89 1.99 -9.21
CA ILE A 72 -7.96 0.92 -8.87
C ILE A 72 -6.50 1.27 -9.25
N HIS A 73 -6.29 2.04 -10.32
CA HIS A 73 -4.95 2.45 -10.76
C HIS A 73 -4.35 3.51 -9.85
N ASP A 74 -5.15 4.49 -9.40
CA ASP A 74 -4.68 5.53 -8.48
C ASP A 74 -4.34 4.92 -7.11
N ALA A 75 -5.15 3.97 -6.64
CA ALA A 75 -4.84 3.18 -5.45
C ALA A 75 -3.52 2.39 -5.62
N LEU A 76 -3.26 1.82 -6.79
CA LEU A 76 -2.00 1.12 -7.04
C LEU A 76 -0.78 2.07 -7.10
N MET A 77 -0.93 3.25 -7.69
CA MET A 77 0.12 4.26 -7.71
C MET A 77 0.45 4.72 -6.28
N ALA A 78 -0.56 4.95 -5.45
CA ALA A 78 -0.39 5.27 -4.03
C ALA A 78 0.31 4.12 -3.28
N ALA A 79 -0.14 2.87 -3.44
CA ALA A 79 0.51 1.71 -2.85
C ALA A 79 1.98 1.59 -3.27
N THR A 80 2.29 1.87 -4.55
CA THR A 80 3.66 1.84 -5.06
C THR A 80 4.53 2.93 -4.42
N ALA A 81 3.99 4.14 -4.23
CA ALA A 81 4.70 5.20 -3.52
C ALA A 81 4.99 4.79 -2.06
N LEU A 82 4.02 4.19 -1.37
CA LEU A 82 4.19 3.67 0.00
C LEU A 82 5.25 2.56 0.05
N ALA A 83 5.25 1.63 -0.91
CA ALA A 83 6.22 0.54 -0.98
C ALA A 83 7.64 1.09 -1.14
N ARG A 84 7.82 2.11 -1.99
CA ARG A 84 9.10 2.80 -2.18
C ARG A 84 9.55 3.55 -0.93
N CYS A 85 8.63 4.06 -0.12
CA CYS A 85 8.97 4.68 1.15
C CYS A 85 9.38 3.64 2.21
N ALA A 86 8.66 2.50 2.28
CA ALA A 86 8.95 1.43 3.23
C ALA A 86 10.21 0.62 2.90
N ALA A 87 10.60 0.56 1.63
CA ALA A 87 11.81 -0.14 1.18
C ALA A 87 13.10 0.69 1.32
N LYS A 88 12.99 2.02 1.46
CA LYS A 88 14.15 2.89 1.75
C LYS A 88 14.74 2.54 3.12
#